data_AF-A0A4U8YX61-F1
#
_entry.id   AF-A0A4U8YX61-F1
#
_cell.length_a   1.000
_cell.length_b   1.000
_cell.length_c   1.000
_cell.angle_alpha   90.00
_cell.angle_beta   90.00
_cell.angle_gamma   90.00
#
_symmetry.space_group_name_H-M   'P 1'
#
loop_
_entity.id
_entity.type
_entity.pdbx_description
1 polymer ?
#
loop_
_entity_poly.entity_id
_entity_poly.type
_entity_poly.pdbx_seq_one_letter_code
_entity_poly.pdbx_strand_id
1 'polypeptide(L)'
;MAAMPEQSIKRTIRRGELRQIVPLADSTIYEMEQRGEFPRRFALTTRCVVWDLSEVEAWRSERRPAPPAEYSVDLCVGTDQPIAANGEEIKEGEIPGGRCAVLRVVGYTDNLEPAALYLYRDWLPASGEEARDFPIYCQRLSFFPEVPEHEAVAELFLPLK
;
A
#
# COMPACT_ATOMS: atom_id res chain seq x y z
N MET A 1 -2.92 23.52 14.80
CA MET A 1 -2.14 22.55 13.99
C MET A 1 -1.06 21.96 14.89
N ALA A 2 -1.32 20.79 15.46
CA ALA A 2 -0.28 20.03 16.14
C ALA A 2 0.37 19.14 15.08
N ALA A 3 1.62 19.45 14.73
CA ALA A 3 2.45 18.57 13.91
C ALA A 3 2.66 17.27 14.69
N MET A 4 2.05 16.19 14.20
CA MET A 4 2.34 14.84 14.70
C MET A 4 3.68 14.41 14.10
N PRO A 5 4.57 13.78 14.87
CA PRO A 5 5.85 13.34 14.34
C PRO A 5 5.62 12.31 13.23
N GLU A 6 6.34 12.46 12.11
CA GLU A 6 6.48 11.46 11.05
C GLU A 6 7.02 10.16 11.66
N GLN A 7 6.12 9.27 12.03
CA GLN A 7 6.45 7.89 12.28
C GLN A 7 6.04 7.12 11.04
N SER A 8 7.02 6.77 10.22
CA SER A 8 6.93 5.59 9.35
C SER A 8 6.66 4.39 10.26
N ILE A 9 5.40 4.02 10.42
CA ILE A 9 4.99 2.87 11.22
C ILE A 9 5.37 1.62 10.42
N LYS A 10 6.65 1.24 10.44
CA LYS A 10 7.12 -0.06 9.93
C LYS A 10 6.71 -1.13 10.94
N ARG A 11 5.52 -1.72 10.74
CA ARG A 11 5.02 -2.82 11.60
C ARG A 11 5.96 -4.01 11.46
N THR A 12 6.73 -4.30 12.49
CA THR A 12 7.68 -5.43 12.49
C THR A 12 7.06 -6.69 13.07
N ILE A 13 7.25 -7.85 12.42
CA ILE A 13 6.74 -9.14 12.89
C ILE A 13 7.86 -10.07 13.35
N ARG A 14 7.58 -10.83 14.41
CA ARG A 14 8.47 -11.88 14.92
C ARG A 14 8.15 -13.22 14.25
N ARG A 15 9.05 -14.21 14.38
CA ARG A 15 8.92 -15.53 13.77
C ARG A 15 7.57 -16.22 14.02
N GLY A 16 7.01 -16.07 15.23
CA GLY A 16 5.71 -16.67 15.57
C GLY A 16 4.58 -16.16 14.67
N GLU A 17 4.53 -14.85 14.44
CA GLU A 17 3.55 -14.19 13.57
C GLU A 17 3.87 -14.46 12.08
N LEU A 18 5.16 -14.46 11.72
CA LEU A 18 5.58 -14.79 10.35
C LEU A 18 5.04 -16.15 9.88
N ARG A 19 5.09 -17.18 10.74
CA ARG A 19 4.58 -18.52 10.41
C ARG A 19 3.07 -18.57 10.18
N GLN A 20 2.30 -17.61 10.72
CA GLN A 20 0.87 -17.51 10.47
C GLN A 20 0.59 -16.95 9.06
N ILE A 21 1.50 -16.12 8.54
CA ILE A 21 1.39 -15.51 7.21
C ILE A 21 2.00 -16.40 6.13
N VAL A 22 3.20 -16.92 6.40
CA VAL A 22 4.00 -17.77 5.51
C VAL A 22 4.21 -19.13 6.19
N PRO A 23 3.37 -20.14 5.92
CA PRO A 23 3.45 -21.44 6.56
C PRO A 23 4.54 -22.32 5.91
N LEU A 24 5.75 -21.79 5.79
CA LEU A 24 6.94 -22.51 5.30
C LEU A 24 7.85 -22.92 6.47
N ALA A 25 8.65 -23.96 6.25
CA ALA A 25 9.64 -24.40 7.22
C ALA A 25 10.74 -23.35 7.41
N ASP A 26 11.29 -23.30 8.61
CA ASP A 26 12.33 -22.33 8.99
C ASP A 26 13.58 -22.42 8.11
N SER A 27 13.97 -23.65 7.72
CA SER A 27 15.09 -23.91 6.83
C SER A 27 14.81 -23.38 5.43
N THR A 28 13.59 -23.57 4.92
CA THR A 28 13.16 -23.06 3.62
C THR A 28 13.20 -21.53 3.60
N ILE A 29 12.66 -20.87 4.62
CA ILE A 29 12.73 -19.40 4.74
C ILE A 29 14.18 -18.93 4.74
N TYR A 30 15.05 -19.59 5.51
CA TYR A 30 16.48 -19.25 5.55
C TYR A 30 17.17 -19.42 4.19
N GLU A 31 16.94 -20.53 3.49
CA GLU A 31 17.50 -20.78 2.15
C GLU A 31 17.02 -19.73 1.13
N MET A 32 15.74 -19.35 1.19
CA MET A 32 15.19 -18.31 0.33
C MET A 32 15.76 -16.93 0.67
N GLU A 33 15.96 -16.59 1.94
CA GLU A 33 16.65 -15.36 2.37
C GLU A 33 18.08 -15.30 1.80
N GLN A 34 18.82 -16.43 1.82
CA GLN A 34 20.16 -16.50 1.24
C GLN A 34 20.16 -16.31 -0.28
N ARG A 35 19.14 -16.83 -0.96
CA ARG A 35 18.94 -16.66 -2.41
C ARG A 35 18.41 -15.27 -2.80
N GLY A 36 18.00 -14.45 -1.84
CA GLY A 36 17.37 -13.15 -2.08
C GLY A 36 15.91 -13.27 -2.56
N GLU A 37 15.29 -14.42 -2.36
CA GLU A 37 13.92 -14.72 -2.77
C GLU A 37 12.91 -14.51 -1.65
N PHE A 38 13.34 -14.05 -0.47
CA PHE A 38 12.50 -13.77 0.69
C PHE A 38 13.00 -12.51 1.41
N PRO A 39 12.11 -11.67 1.99
CA PRO A 39 12.49 -10.48 2.74
C PRO A 39 13.55 -10.77 3.81
N ARG A 40 14.60 -9.94 3.84
CA ARG A 40 15.72 -10.16 4.76
C ARG A 40 15.33 -9.76 6.18
N ARG A 41 15.47 -10.69 7.10
CA ARG A 41 15.34 -10.41 8.54
C ARG A 41 16.41 -9.43 9.02
N PHE A 42 16.06 -8.59 9.99
CA PHE A 42 16.99 -7.68 10.64
C PHE A 42 16.83 -7.73 12.16
N ALA A 43 17.88 -7.33 12.88
CA ALA A 43 17.89 -7.32 14.34
C ALA A 43 17.43 -5.96 14.89
N LEU A 44 16.33 -5.95 15.64
CA LEU A 44 15.94 -4.79 16.47
C LEU A 44 16.83 -4.67 17.71
N THR A 45 17.22 -5.81 18.27
CA THR A 45 18.17 -5.93 19.39
C THR A 45 18.97 -7.23 19.24
N THR A 46 19.98 -7.46 20.07
CA THR A 46 20.84 -8.66 20.04
C THR A 46 20.08 -9.98 20.10
N ARG A 47 18.85 -10.00 20.64
CA ARG A 47 18.00 -11.21 20.75
C ARG A 47 16.66 -11.09 20.04
N CYS A 48 16.41 -9.98 19.33
CA CYS A 48 15.14 -9.74 18.66
C CYS A 48 15.38 -9.54 17.18
N VAL A 49 15.13 -10.62 16.42
CA VAL A 49 15.18 -10.61 14.96
C VAL A 49 13.75 -10.58 14.44
N VAL A 50 13.49 -9.68 13.50
CA VAL A 50 12.16 -9.41 12.95
C VAL A 50 12.22 -9.30 11.43
N TRP A 51 11.04 -9.30 10.83
CA TRP A 51 10.81 -8.93 9.45
C TRP A 51 9.94 -7.68 9.41
N ASP A 52 10.08 -6.91 8.34
CA ASP A 52 9.07 -5.91 8.00
C ASP A 52 7.83 -6.63 7.48
N LEU A 53 6.66 -6.34 8.05
CA LEU A 53 5.41 -6.95 7.62
C LEU A 53 5.09 -6.62 6.16
N SER A 54 5.33 -5.38 5.74
CA SER A 54 4.95 -4.92 4.40
C SER A 54 5.71 -5.68 3.32
N GLU A 55 7.01 -5.92 3.54
CA GLU A 55 7.83 -6.72 2.62
C GLU A 55 7.36 -8.17 2.55
N VAL A 56 6.93 -8.75 3.68
CA VAL A 56 6.43 -10.13 3.77
C VAL A 56 5.06 -10.27 3.09
N GLU A 57 4.17 -9.30 3.27
CA GLU A 57 2.86 -9.29 2.62
C GLU A 57 2.99 -9.12 1.11
N ALA A 58 3.84 -8.19 0.64
CA ALA A 58 4.14 -8.03 -0.78
C ALA A 58 4.71 -9.32 -1.40
N TRP A 59 5.70 -9.93 -0.74
CA TRP A 59 6.28 -11.22 -1.17
C TRP A 59 5.24 -12.33 -1.31
N ARG A 60 4.25 -12.38 -0.40
CA ARG A 60 3.15 -13.35 -0.43
C ARG A 60 2.18 -13.05 -1.56
N SER A 61 1.87 -11.77 -1.78
CA SER A 61 0.97 -11.30 -2.83
C SER A 61 1.50 -11.68 -4.22
N GLU A 62 2.79 -11.44 -4.49
CA GLU A 62 3.45 -11.81 -5.76
C GLU A 62 3.35 -13.31 -6.11
N ARG A 63 3.28 -14.18 -5.10
CA ARG A 63 3.24 -15.66 -5.25
C ARG A 63 1.84 -16.23 -5.28
N ARG A 64 0.84 -15.42 -4.98
CA ARG A 64 -0.57 -15.73 -5.18
C ARG A 64 -1.28 -14.51 -5.75
N PRO A 65 -0.92 -14.10 -6.99
CA PRO A 65 -1.70 -13.08 -7.66
C PRO A 65 -3.09 -13.68 -7.87
N ALA A 66 -4.15 -12.97 -7.49
CA ALA A 66 -5.45 -13.39 -8.02
C ALA A 66 -5.47 -13.14 -9.54
N PRO A 67 -6.40 -13.78 -10.27
CA PRO A 67 -6.42 -13.73 -11.72
C PRO A 67 -6.34 -12.28 -12.21
N PRO A 68 -5.49 -11.94 -13.20
CA PRO A 68 -5.40 -10.57 -13.71
C PRO A 68 -6.73 -9.98 -14.17
N ALA A 69 -7.70 -10.84 -14.54
CA ALA A 69 -9.05 -10.43 -14.91
C ALA A 69 -9.92 -9.96 -13.74
N GLU A 70 -9.54 -10.26 -12.49
CA GLU A 70 -10.26 -9.85 -11.27
C GLU A 70 -9.77 -8.50 -10.71
N TYR A 71 -8.69 -7.95 -11.27
CA TYR A 71 -8.15 -6.66 -10.87
C TYR A 71 -8.08 -5.72 -12.07
N SER A 72 -8.60 -4.51 -11.89
CA SER A 72 -8.38 -3.41 -12.80
C SER A 72 -7.86 -2.21 -12.02
N VAL A 73 -6.98 -1.44 -12.63
CA VAL A 73 -6.54 -0.16 -12.13
C VAL A 73 -6.67 0.85 -13.25
N ASP A 74 -7.22 2.01 -12.93
CA ASP A 74 -7.26 3.14 -13.84
C ASP A 74 -6.12 4.10 -13.50
N LEU A 75 -5.42 4.56 -14.54
CA LEU A 75 -4.48 5.68 -14.44
C LEU A 75 -5.11 6.90 -15.09
N CYS A 76 -5.34 7.94 -14.31
CA CYS A 76 -6.05 9.13 -14.76
C CYS A 76 -5.33 10.43 -14.38
N VAL A 77 -5.70 11.51 -15.07
CA VAL A 77 -5.30 12.88 -14.74
C VAL A 77 -6.57 13.70 -14.56
N GLY A 78 -6.67 14.44 -13.46
CA GLY A 78 -7.77 15.38 -13.24
C GLY A 78 -7.58 16.62 -14.10
N THR A 79 -8.61 17.02 -14.84
CA THR A 79 -8.63 18.24 -15.66
C THR A 79 -10.01 18.89 -15.60
N ASP A 80 -10.06 20.21 -15.68
CA ASP A 80 -11.28 21.00 -15.85
C ASP A 80 -11.60 21.27 -17.33
N GLN A 81 -10.70 20.86 -18.24
CA GLN A 81 -10.83 21.06 -19.67
C GLN A 81 -11.64 19.94 -20.32
N PRO A 82 -12.43 20.24 -21.37
CA PRO A 82 -13.14 19.21 -22.11
C PRO A 82 -12.15 18.25 -22.79
N ILE A 83 -12.38 16.94 -22.61
CA ILE A 83 -11.55 15.90 -23.20
C ILE A 83 -12.07 15.63 -24.63
N ALA A 84 -11.25 15.95 -25.64
CA ALA A 84 -11.55 15.56 -27.01
C ALA A 84 -11.39 14.04 -27.16
N ALA A 85 -12.38 13.37 -27.73
CA ALA A 85 -12.33 11.94 -28.03
C ALA A 85 -11.33 11.66 -29.16
N ASN A 86 -10.04 11.66 -28.84
CA ASN A 86 -8.94 11.58 -29.81
C ASN A 86 -8.27 10.19 -29.89
N GLY A 87 -8.91 9.14 -29.35
CA GLY A 87 -8.43 7.76 -29.47
C GLY A 87 -9.20 6.80 -28.55
N GLU A 88 -9.10 5.49 -28.79
CA GLU A 88 -9.81 4.46 -28.03
C GLU A 88 -9.18 4.15 -26.65
N GLU A 89 -7.96 4.61 -26.38
CA GLU A 89 -7.21 4.26 -25.16
C GLU A 89 -7.48 5.17 -23.95
N ILE A 90 -7.87 6.44 -24.17
CA ILE A 90 -8.15 7.39 -23.09
C ILE A 90 -9.65 7.68 -23.07
N LYS A 91 -10.27 7.43 -21.92
CA LYS A 91 -11.71 7.61 -21.72
C LYS A 91 -11.95 8.72 -20.70
N GLU A 92 -13.03 9.46 -20.89
CA GLU A 92 -13.54 10.34 -19.85
C GLU A 92 -14.11 9.49 -18.70
N GLY A 93 -13.82 9.90 -17.48
CA GLY A 93 -14.32 9.29 -16.26
C GLY A 93 -14.41 10.33 -15.16
N GLU A 94 -15.34 10.13 -14.23
CA GLU A 94 -15.57 11.01 -13.09
C GLU A 94 -15.38 10.21 -11.80
N ILE A 95 -14.57 10.75 -10.87
CA ILE A 95 -14.48 10.23 -9.51
C ILE A 95 -15.60 10.90 -8.71
N PRO A 96 -16.60 10.16 -8.21
CA PRO A 96 -17.73 10.76 -7.51
C PRO A 96 -17.28 11.52 -6.27
N GLY A 97 -17.72 12.76 -6.14
CA GLY A 97 -17.53 13.55 -4.93
C GLY A 97 -18.14 12.87 -3.70
N GLY A 98 -17.61 13.17 -2.52
CA GLY A 98 -18.15 12.65 -1.26
C GLY A 98 -17.17 12.65 -0.12
N ARG A 99 -17.61 12.10 1.02
CA ARG A 99 -16.75 11.93 2.20
C ARG A 99 -15.74 10.82 1.92
N CYS A 100 -14.49 11.07 2.27
CA CYS A 100 -13.42 10.09 2.20
C CYS A 100 -12.60 10.11 3.49
N ALA A 101 -12.10 8.96 3.92
CA ALA A 101 -10.96 8.92 4.81
C ALA A 101 -9.70 9.12 3.97
N VAL A 102 -8.80 10.00 4.42
CA VAL A 102 -7.59 10.35 3.68
C VAL A 102 -6.37 10.01 4.52
N LEU A 103 -5.44 9.24 3.93
CA LEU A 103 -4.16 8.92 4.53
C LEU A 103 -3.04 9.44 3.64
N ARG A 104 -2.18 10.30 4.20
CA ARG A 104 -1.01 10.82 3.51
C ARG A 104 0.19 9.89 3.72
N VAL A 105 0.79 9.46 2.62
CA VAL A 105 1.98 8.60 2.56
C VAL A 105 3.15 9.44 2.07
N VAL A 106 4.24 9.44 2.83
CA VAL A 106 5.49 10.15 2.51
C VAL A 106 6.61 9.13 2.43
N GLY A 107 7.32 9.13 1.31
CA GLY A 107 8.27 8.07 0.97
C GLY A 107 7.59 6.75 0.63
N TYR A 108 8.26 5.91 -0.15
CA TYR A 108 7.76 4.57 -0.53
C TYR A 108 6.37 4.59 -1.18
N THR A 109 6.07 5.62 -1.97
CA THR A 109 4.76 5.80 -2.64
C THR A 109 4.53 4.84 -3.82
N ASP A 110 5.53 4.01 -4.13
CA ASP A 110 5.44 2.88 -5.04
C ASP A 110 4.69 1.70 -4.41
N ASN A 111 4.77 1.53 -3.08
CA ASN A 111 4.02 0.52 -2.35
C ASN A 111 2.96 1.13 -1.42
N LEU A 112 1.72 1.18 -1.90
CA LEU A 112 0.56 1.69 -1.13
C LEU A 112 -0.20 0.60 -0.38
N GLU A 113 0.18 -0.68 -0.52
CA GLU A 113 -0.50 -1.80 0.14
C GLU A 113 -0.56 -1.63 1.67
N PRO A 114 0.51 -1.23 2.38
CA PRO A 114 0.45 -1.07 3.85
C PRO A 114 -0.53 0.02 4.28
N ALA A 115 -0.59 1.12 3.52
CA ALA A 115 -1.51 2.23 3.77
C ALA A 115 -2.96 1.82 3.52
N ALA A 116 -3.22 1.09 2.43
CA ALA A 116 -4.55 0.54 2.12
C ALA A 116 -5.01 -0.48 3.17
N LEU A 117 -4.13 -1.40 3.56
CA LEU A 117 -4.42 -2.40 4.59
C LEU A 117 -4.75 -1.76 5.94
N TYR A 118 -4.00 -0.73 6.35
CA TYR A 118 -4.31 0.02 7.56
C TYR A 118 -5.70 0.66 7.49
N LEU A 119 -6.05 1.32 6.37
CA LEU A 119 -7.36 1.93 6.20
C LEU A 119 -8.49 0.90 6.31
N TYR A 120 -8.36 -0.25 5.63
CA TYR A 120 -9.41 -1.27 5.61
C TYR A 120 -9.49 -2.13 6.88
N ARG A 121 -8.35 -2.50 7.48
CA ARG A 121 -8.30 -3.50 8.55
C ARG A 121 -8.24 -2.89 9.95
N ASP A 122 -7.62 -1.72 10.09
CA ASP A 122 -7.40 -1.11 11.40
C ASP A 122 -8.31 0.10 11.61
N TRP A 123 -8.27 1.06 10.68
CA TRP A 123 -8.98 2.33 10.85
C TRP A 123 -10.49 2.20 10.61
N LEU A 124 -10.92 1.61 9.50
CA LEU A 124 -12.35 1.53 9.13
C LEU A 124 -13.20 0.79 10.18
N PRO A 125 -12.79 -0.38 10.71
CA PRO A 125 -13.57 -1.05 11.75
C PRO A 125 -13.62 -0.27 13.07
N ALA A 126 -12.59 0.54 13.37
CA ALA A 126 -12.51 1.32 14.60
C ALA A 126 -13.23 2.68 14.50
N SER A 127 -13.42 3.23 13.30
CA SER A 127 -14.03 4.54 13.08
C SER A 127 -15.55 4.53 13.19
N GLY A 128 -16.18 3.35 12.99
CA GLY A 128 -17.64 3.23 12.89
C GLY A 128 -18.21 3.75 11.56
N GLU A 129 -17.34 4.08 10.60
CA GLU A 129 -17.74 4.45 9.25
C GLU A 129 -17.92 3.21 8.35
N GLU A 130 -18.64 3.37 7.25
CA GLU A 130 -18.80 2.33 6.23
C GLU A 130 -18.15 2.75 4.92
N ALA A 131 -17.44 1.81 4.29
CA ALA A 131 -16.91 2.03 2.95
C ALA A 131 -18.05 2.15 1.94
N ARG A 132 -17.93 3.13 1.04
CA ARG A 132 -18.80 3.28 -0.13
C ARG A 132 -18.46 2.20 -1.15
N ASP A 133 -19.43 1.89 -2.00
CA ASP A 133 -19.23 1.07 -3.20
C ASP A 133 -18.49 1.86 -4.30
N PHE A 134 -17.22 2.17 -4.04
CA PHE A 134 -16.30 2.80 -4.98
C PHE A 134 -14.86 2.39 -4.60
N PRO A 135 -13.97 2.10 -5.57
CA PRO A 135 -12.61 1.69 -5.26
C PRO A 135 -11.84 2.75 -4.48
N ILE A 136 -10.89 2.30 -3.65
CA ILE A 136 -9.88 3.18 -3.08
C ILE A 136 -9.04 3.79 -4.22
N TYR A 137 -8.70 5.08 -4.13
CA TYR A 137 -7.90 5.75 -5.16
C TYR A 137 -6.80 6.59 -4.52
N CYS A 138 -5.78 6.91 -5.31
CA CYS A 138 -4.60 7.62 -4.86
C CYS A 138 -4.34 8.85 -5.72
N GLN A 139 -4.04 9.98 -5.07
CA GLN A 139 -3.50 11.16 -5.72
C GLN A 139 -2.02 11.28 -5.39
N ARG A 140 -1.16 11.22 -6.43
CA ARG A 140 0.27 11.52 -6.28
C ARG A 140 0.46 13.03 -6.35
N LEU A 141 0.93 13.61 -5.24
CA LEU A 141 1.23 15.04 -5.14
C LEU A 141 2.66 15.34 -5.61
N SER A 142 3.59 14.43 -5.33
CA SER A 142 4.96 14.43 -5.85
C SER A 142 5.42 13.00 -6.07
N PHE A 143 6.26 12.75 -7.07
CA PHE A 143 6.71 11.39 -7.41
C PHE A 143 8.16 11.38 -7.88
N PHE A 144 8.83 10.25 -7.65
CA PHE A 144 10.16 10.00 -8.21
C PHE A 144 10.08 9.84 -9.74
N PRO A 145 11.00 10.42 -10.53
CA PRO A 145 12.26 11.04 -10.12
C PRO A 145 12.23 12.57 -9.94
N GLU A 146 11.07 13.23 -10.02
CA GLU A 146 10.99 14.69 -9.85
C GLU A 146 11.44 15.13 -8.45
N VAL A 147 11.16 14.30 -7.45
CA VAL A 147 11.68 14.42 -6.08
C VAL A 147 12.42 13.14 -5.67
N PRO A 148 13.37 13.22 -4.72
CA PRO A 148 13.93 12.02 -4.08
C PRO A 148 12.84 11.10 -3.54
N GLU A 149 13.07 9.79 -3.55
CA GLU A 149 12.06 8.78 -3.18
C GLU A 149 11.46 9.02 -1.78
N HIS A 150 12.27 9.44 -0.81
CA HIS A 150 11.83 9.75 0.55
C HIS A 150 11.02 11.05 0.68
N GLU A 151 11.01 11.89 -0.36
CA GLU A 151 10.23 13.12 -0.45
C GLU A 151 8.99 12.96 -1.34
N ALA A 152 8.81 11.81 -1.99
CA ALA A 152 7.61 11.51 -2.76
C ALA A 152 6.39 11.45 -1.84
N VAL A 153 5.27 12.02 -2.29
CA VAL A 153 4.04 12.14 -1.49
C VAL A 153 2.84 11.66 -2.29
N ALA A 154 2.06 10.80 -1.66
CA ALA A 154 0.78 10.33 -2.13
C ALA A 154 -0.30 10.49 -1.07
N GLU A 155 -1.52 10.82 -1.49
CA GLU A 155 -2.71 10.77 -0.64
C GLU A 155 -3.61 9.62 -1.09
N LEU A 156 -3.95 8.75 -0.15
CA LEU A 156 -4.81 7.59 -0.37
C LEU A 156 -6.20 7.89 0.18
N PHE A 157 -7.20 7.78 -0.68
CA PHE A 157 -8.60 8.13 -0.40
C PHE A 157 -9.44 6.86 -0.32
N LEU A 158 -10.03 6.60 0.83
CA LEU A 158 -11.05 5.58 1.04
C LEU A 158 -12.45 6.22 1.04
N PRO A 159 -13.26 6.03 -0.01
CA PRO A 159 -14.62 6.56 -0.08
C PRO A 159 -15.52 6.02 1.03
N LEU A 160 -16.27 6.91 1.67
CA LEU A 160 -17.20 6.59 2.77
C LEU A 160 -18.66 6.82 2.35
N LYS A 161 -19.59 6.11 2.99
CA LYS A 161 -21.04 6.28 2.79
C LYS A 161 -21.55 7.61 3.32
#